data_AF-A0A3C1D9E8-F1
#
_entry.id   AF-A0A3C1D9E8-F1
#
_cell.length_a   1.000
_cell.length_b   1.000
_cell.length_c   1.000
_cell.angle_alpha   90.00
_cell.angle_beta   90.00
_cell.angle_gamma   90.00
#
_symmetry.space_group_name_H-M   'P 1'
#
loop_
_entity.id
_entity.type
_entity.pdbx_description
1 polymer ?
#
loop_
_entity_poly.entity_id
_entity_poly.type
_entity_poly.pdbx_seq_one_letter_code
_entity_poly.pdbx_strand_id
1 'polypeptide(L)'
;RPRFAYRPQLLVVDGGRPQVNAAARALADAGHSDIALCGIAKRLEEVWLPGEDYPVILPRTSEALYLLQRLRDEAHRFAITKQRGKRKRDIQTVLAEIPGLGEARIRALLRHFGSVTALRNATPEEIQELPGVGPKLAATIHAHLASR
;
A
#
# COMPACT_ATOMS: atom_id res chain seq x y z
N ARG A 1 16.46 -13.63 6.38
CA ARG A 1 17.02 -13.08 7.64
C ARG A 1 15.89 -12.41 8.41
N PRO A 2 15.55 -12.83 9.63
CA PRO A 2 14.58 -12.09 10.43
C PRO A 2 15.23 -10.74 10.75
N ARG A 3 14.58 -9.65 10.32
CA ARG A 3 15.20 -8.31 10.29
C ARG A 3 14.96 -7.47 11.55
N PHE A 4 14.47 -8.08 12.62
CA PHE A 4 14.36 -7.48 13.95
C PHE A 4 14.64 -8.58 14.98
N ALA A 5 15.86 -8.61 15.50
CA ALA A 5 16.26 -9.60 16.50
C ALA A 5 15.80 -9.22 17.93
N TYR A 6 15.39 -7.96 18.12
CA TYR A 6 14.98 -7.41 19.41
C TYR A 6 13.70 -6.57 19.26
N ARG A 7 12.93 -6.51 20.34
CA ARG A 7 11.72 -5.67 20.43
C ARG A 7 12.11 -4.18 20.45
N PRO A 8 11.34 -3.30 19.79
CA PRO A 8 11.60 -1.87 19.86
C PRO A 8 11.31 -1.35 21.26
N GLN A 9 12.08 -0.35 21.69
CA GLN A 9 11.84 0.36 22.95
C GLN A 9 10.72 1.39 22.82
N LEU A 10 10.47 1.87 21.59
CA LEU A 10 9.43 2.84 21.26
C LEU A 10 8.75 2.46 19.94
N LEU A 11 7.42 2.42 19.94
CA LEU A 11 6.59 2.34 18.76
C LEU A 11 5.99 3.73 18.47
N VAL A 12 6.19 4.23 17.25
CA VAL A 12 5.62 5.49 16.78
C VAL A 12 4.55 5.22 15.74
N VAL A 13 3.33 5.72 15.96
CA VAL A 13 2.17 5.54 15.08
C VAL A 13 1.93 6.81 14.25
N ASP A 14 1.76 6.69 12.94
CA ASP A 14 1.29 7.79 12.09
C ASP A 14 -0.22 7.99 12.28
N GLY A 15 -0.59 8.75 13.31
CA GLY A 15 -1.98 8.93 13.71
C GLY A 15 -2.12 9.68 15.02
N GLY A 16 -3.34 10.18 15.27
CA GLY A 16 -3.69 10.88 16.51
C GLY A 16 -4.21 9.93 17.59
N ARG A 17 -4.88 10.51 18.60
CA ARG A 17 -5.43 9.80 19.76
C ARG A 17 -6.13 8.46 19.45
N PRO A 18 -7.06 8.36 18.48
CA PRO A 18 -7.76 7.10 18.22
C PRO A 18 -6.83 5.98 17.77
N GLN A 19 -5.85 6.29 16.92
CA GLN A 19 -4.87 5.33 16.41
C GLN A 19 -3.90 4.89 17.51
N VAL A 20 -3.43 5.83 18.33
CA VAL A 20 -2.57 5.53 19.48
C VAL A 20 -3.27 4.61 20.47
N ASN A 21 -4.52 4.92 20.84
CA ASN A 21 -5.29 4.08 21.76
C ASN A 21 -5.60 2.70 21.18
N ALA A 22 -5.82 2.59 19.87
CA ALA A 22 -5.97 1.30 19.21
C ALA A 22 -4.67 0.48 19.25
N ALA A 23 -3.52 1.10 18.98
CA ALA A 23 -2.22 0.45 19.08
C ALA A 23 -1.88 0.03 20.52
N ALA A 24 -2.23 0.86 21.51
CA ALA A 24 -2.03 0.57 22.92
C ALA A 24 -2.80 -0.69 23.35
N ARG A 25 -4.08 -0.80 22.96
CA ARG A 25 -4.88 -2.01 23.19
C ARG A 25 -4.26 -3.23 22.53
N ALA A 26 -3.85 -3.12 21.27
CA ALA A 26 -3.22 -4.23 20.55
C ALA A 26 -1.90 -4.70 21.18
N LEU A 27 -1.08 -3.77 21.70
CA LEU A 27 0.13 -4.10 22.45
C LEU A 27 -0.20 -4.80 23.78
N ALA A 28 -1.21 -4.31 24.51
CA ALA A 28 -1.65 -4.93 25.76
C ALA A 28 -2.18 -6.35 25.53
N ASP A 29 -3.04 -6.54 24.53
CA ASP A 29 -3.60 -7.86 24.15
C ASP A 29 -2.51 -8.85 23.72
N ALA A 30 -1.41 -8.35 23.12
CA ALA A 30 -0.24 -9.15 22.76
C ALA A 30 0.75 -9.37 23.92
N GLY A 31 0.49 -8.82 25.11
CA GLY A 31 1.37 -8.91 26.27
C GLY A 31 2.66 -8.09 26.14
N HIS A 32 2.61 -6.95 25.44
CA HIS A 32 3.76 -6.05 25.16
C HIS A 32 3.49 -4.62 25.65
N SER A 33 2.88 -4.49 26.82
CA SER A 33 2.63 -3.19 27.47
C SER A 33 3.91 -2.49 27.95
N ASP A 34 5.06 -3.17 27.89
CA ASP A 34 6.38 -2.64 28.20
C ASP A 34 6.97 -1.74 27.10
N ILE A 35 6.44 -1.83 25.87
CA ILE A 35 6.91 -1.02 24.74
C ILE A 35 6.32 0.38 24.86
N ALA A 36 7.17 1.41 24.90
CA ALA A 36 6.71 2.80 24.89
C ALA A 36 5.98 3.08 23.57
N LEU A 37 4.93 3.90 23.63
CA LEU A 37 4.07 4.18 22.47
C LEU A 37 3.75 5.67 22.39
N CYS A 38 3.87 6.23 21.20
CA CYS A 38 3.32 7.54 20.88
C CYS A 38 2.78 7.58 19.44
N GLY A 39 1.98 8.58 19.12
CA GLY A 39 1.55 8.88 17.77
C GLY A 39 1.93 10.30 17.35
N ILE A 40 2.09 10.52 16.06
CA ILE A 40 2.31 11.85 15.47
C ILE A 40 1.19 12.18 14.49
N ALA A 41 0.44 13.25 14.75
CA ALA A 41 -0.68 13.68 13.91
C ALA A 41 -0.25 14.73 12.87
N LYS A 42 -0.63 14.54 11.61
CA LYS A 42 -0.15 15.33 10.46
C LYS A 42 -0.43 16.83 10.49
N ARG A 43 -1.52 17.28 11.11
CA ARG A 43 -1.98 18.68 10.96
C ARG A 43 -1.10 19.68 11.71
N LEU A 44 -0.52 19.28 12.83
CA LEU A 44 0.31 20.14 13.69
C LEU A 44 1.51 19.41 14.30
N GLU A 45 1.78 18.17 13.87
CA GLU A 45 2.82 17.31 14.43
C GLU A 45 2.68 17.10 15.94
N GLU A 46 1.42 17.06 16.39
CA GLU A 46 1.04 16.78 17.76
C GLU A 46 1.47 15.37 18.14
N VAL A 47 2.14 15.25 19.29
CA VAL A 47 2.56 13.96 19.83
C VAL A 47 1.51 13.46 20.81
N TRP A 48 0.85 12.36 20.46
CA TRP A 48 -0.20 11.75 21.26
C TRP A 48 0.35 10.57 22.07
N LEU A 49 0.10 10.58 23.38
CA LEU A 49 0.42 9.46 24.26
C LEU A 49 -0.85 8.64 24.56
N PRO A 50 -0.73 7.32 24.83
CA PRO A 50 -1.87 6.49 25.18
C PRO A 50 -2.58 6.99 26.43
N GLY A 51 -3.91 7.05 26.38
CA GLY A 51 -4.73 7.44 27.54
C GLY A 51 -4.75 8.94 27.87
N GLU A 52 -3.93 9.76 27.20
CA GLU A 52 -3.90 11.21 27.42
C GLU A 52 -5.00 11.93 26.62
N ASP A 53 -5.61 12.93 27.26
CA ASP A 53 -6.67 13.74 26.67
C ASP A 53 -6.13 14.81 25.71
N TYR A 54 -4.90 15.27 25.96
CA TYR A 54 -4.23 16.35 25.23
C TYR A 54 -2.90 15.88 24.65
N PRO A 55 -2.51 16.39 23.47
CA PRO A 55 -1.21 16.07 22.89
C PRO A 55 -0.08 16.87 23.55
N VAL A 56 1.12 16.32 23.45
CA VAL A 56 2.36 17.06 23.70
C VAL A 56 2.68 17.89 22.46
N ILE A 57 2.82 19.20 22.66
CA ILE A 57 3.21 20.14 21.62
C ILE A 57 4.70 20.42 21.75
N LEU A 58 5.48 19.96 20.78
CA LEU A 58 6.91 20.25 20.72
C LEU A 58 7.17 21.61 20.06
N PRO A 59 8.21 22.36 20.48
CA PRO A 59 8.63 23.57 19.79
C PRO A 59 8.96 23.28 18.32
N ARG A 60 8.56 24.18 17.41
CA ARG A 60 8.75 24.02 15.96
C ARG A 60 10.21 23.93 15.51
N THR A 61 11.13 24.41 16.35
CA THR A 61 12.57 24.41 16.14
C THR A 61 13.28 23.31 16.94
N SER A 62 12.54 22.40 17.59
CA SER A 62 13.14 21.35 18.40
C SER A 62 13.64 20.19 17.54
N GLU A 63 14.83 19.69 17.88
CA GLU A 63 15.41 18.50 17.24
C GLU A 63 14.53 17.25 17.44
N ALA A 64 13.83 17.16 18.58
CA ALA A 64 12.89 16.07 18.84
C ALA A 64 11.74 16.04 17.82
N LEU A 65 11.20 17.21 17.47
CA LEU A 65 10.15 17.31 16.45
C LEU A 65 10.69 16.90 15.08
N TYR A 66 11.87 17.39 14.70
CA TYR A 66 12.50 17.03 13.42
C TYR A 66 12.77 15.53 13.32
N LEU A 67 13.16 14.87 14.41
CA LEU A 67 13.35 13.43 14.45
C LEU A 67 12.03 12.69 14.20
N LEU A 68 10.95 13.05 14.89
CA LEU A 68 9.64 12.41 14.72
C LEU A 68 9.09 12.62 13.29
N GLN A 69 9.27 13.80 12.71
CA GLN A 69 8.92 14.07 11.32
C GLN A 69 9.68 13.16 10.35
N ARG A 70 11.00 13.01 10.52
CA ARG A 70 11.80 12.10 9.67
C ARG A 70 11.34 10.65 9.79
N LEU A 71 11.02 10.18 11.00
CA LEU A 71 10.49 8.83 11.21
C LEU A 71 9.16 8.64 10.49
N ARG A 72 8.25 9.62 10.60
CA ARG A 72 6.96 9.60 9.92
C ARG A 72 7.11 9.61 8.40
N ASP A 73 7.99 10.45 7.88
CA ASP A 73 8.21 10.59 6.43
C ASP A 73 8.84 9.31 5.85
N GLU A 74 9.74 8.66 6.59
CA GLU A 74 10.31 7.37 6.20
C GLU A 74 9.25 6.24 6.23
N ALA A 75 8.39 6.21 7.26
CA ALA A 75 7.27 5.27 7.32
C ALA A 75 6.30 5.46 6.13
N HIS A 76 5.97 6.71 5.80
CA HIS A 76 5.18 7.05 4.61
C HIS A 76 5.85 6.63 3.32
N ARG A 77 7.13 6.98 3.15
CA ARG A 77 7.90 6.64 1.95
C ARG A 77 7.90 5.13 1.73
N PHE A 78 8.13 4.36 2.80
CA PHE A 78 8.09 2.90 2.76
C PHE A 78 6.71 2.38 2.35
N ALA A 79 5.64 2.86 3.00
CA ALA A 79 4.27 2.46 2.70
C ALA A 79 3.87 2.77 1.24
N ILE A 80 4.15 4.00 0.78
CA ILE A 80 3.89 4.44 -0.59
C ILE A 80 4.68 3.59 -1.60
N THR A 81 5.95 3.34 -1.33
CA THR A 81 6.81 2.53 -2.23
C THR A 81 6.28 1.10 -2.34
N LYS A 82 5.92 0.48 -1.22
CA LYS A 82 5.29 -0.85 -1.19
C LYS A 82 3.98 -0.87 -1.97
N GLN A 83 3.11 0.12 -1.77
CA GLN A 83 1.82 0.17 -2.45
C GLN A 83 1.98 0.46 -3.95
N ARG A 84 2.92 1.33 -4.35
CA ARG A 84 3.27 1.55 -5.76
C ARG A 84 3.77 0.27 -6.43
N GLY A 85 4.63 -0.50 -5.75
CA GLY A 85 5.07 -1.82 -6.23
C GLY A 85 3.91 -2.82 -6.38
N LYS A 86 2.97 -2.84 -5.43
CA LYS A 86 1.76 -3.68 -5.52
C LYS A 86 0.84 -3.25 -6.67
N ARG A 87 0.65 -1.93 -6.88
CA ARG A 87 -0.15 -1.38 -8.00
C ARG A 87 0.48 -1.65 -9.37
N LYS A 88 1.81 -1.55 -9.50
CA LYS A 88 2.52 -1.95 -10.74
C LYS A 88 2.38 -3.43 -11.07
N ARG A 89 2.07 -4.27 -10.06
CA ARG A 89 1.77 -5.70 -10.21
C ARG A 89 0.28 -5.98 -10.36
N ASP A 90 -0.57 -4.96 -10.26
CA ASP A 90 -1.99 -5.11 -10.51
C ASP A 90 -2.21 -5.27 -12.02
N ILE A 91 -2.88 -6.35 -12.40
CA ILE A 91 -3.12 -6.69 -13.79
C ILE A 91 -3.90 -5.59 -14.52
N GLN A 92 -4.77 -4.87 -13.83
CA GLN A 92 -5.51 -3.76 -14.44
C GLN A 92 -4.54 -2.66 -14.89
N THR A 93 -3.48 -2.42 -14.11
CA THR A 93 -2.45 -1.43 -14.46
C THR A 93 -1.59 -1.95 -15.61
N VAL A 94 -1.22 -3.24 -15.61
CA VAL A 94 -0.46 -3.86 -16.71
C VAL A 94 -1.25 -3.83 -18.03
N LEU A 95 -2.53 -4.19 -18.00
CA LEU A 95 -3.40 -4.14 -19.17
C LEU A 95 -3.64 -2.70 -19.64
N ALA A 96 -3.68 -1.72 -18.72
CA ALA A 96 -3.82 -0.30 -19.08
C ALA A 96 -2.58 0.29 -19.79
N GLU A 97 -1.42 -0.36 -19.71
CA GLU A 97 -0.23 0.04 -20.49
C GLU A 97 -0.36 -0.33 -21.98
N ILE A 98 -1.32 -1.20 -22.36
CA ILE A 98 -1.49 -1.66 -23.74
C ILE A 98 -2.22 -0.59 -24.57
N PRO A 99 -1.59 -0.02 -25.62
CA PRO A 99 -2.23 0.98 -26.47
C PRO A 99 -3.50 0.42 -27.13
N GLY A 100 -4.60 1.18 -27.03
CA GLY A 100 -5.91 0.77 -27.57
C GLY A 100 -6.74 -0.14 -26.66
N LEU A 101 -6.24 -0.50 -25.47
CA LEU A 101 -6.98 -1.24 -24.45
C LEU A 101 -7.49 -0.33 -23.33
N GLY A 102 -8.68 0.24 -23.50
CA GLY A 102 -9.32 1.08 -22.47
C GLY A 102 -9.91 0.29 -21.30
N GLU A 103 -10.19 0.96 -20.19
CA GLU A 103 -10.67 0.32 -18.94
C GLU A 103 -11.90 -0.59 -19.12
N ALA A 104 -12.84 -0.22 -19.98
CA ALA A 104 -14.06 -1.00 -20.23
C ALA A 104 -13.72 -2.39 -20.79
N ARG A 105 -12.74 -2.46 -21.71
CA ARG A 105 -12.26 -3.73 -22.29
C ARG A 105 -11.44 -4.53 -21.29
N ILE A 106 -10.62 -3.86 -20.47
CA ILE A 106 -9.88 -4.51 -19.36
C ILE A 106 -10.84 -5.22 -18.42
N ARG A 107 -11.90 -4.53 -17.97
CA ARG A 107 -12.94 -5.12 -17.12
C ARG A 107 -13.68 -6.27 -17.81
N ALA A 108 -13.92 -6.17 -19.11
CA ALA A 108 -14.56 -7.23 -19.88
C ALA A 108 -13.67 -8.48 -20.00
N LEU A 109 -12.38 -8.32 -20.29
CA LEU A 109 -11.39 -9.41 -20.31
C LEU A 109 -11.31 -10.12 -18.95
N LEU A 110 -11.15 -9.35 -17.87
CA LEU A 110 -11.04 -9.93 -16.53
C LEU A 110 -12.33 -10.66 -16.08
N ARG A 111 -13.51 -10.19 -16.51
CA ARG A 111 -14.77 -10.89 -16.27
C ARG A 111 -14.91 -12.16 -17.10
N HIS A 112 -14.49 -12.13 -18.36
CA HIS A 112 -14.60 -13.27 -19.26
C HIS A 112 -13.66 -14.42 -18.85
N PHE A 113 -12.39 -14.12 -18.63
CA PHE A 113 -11.38 -15.14 -18.28
C PHE A 113 -11.34 -15.44 -16.77
N GLY A 114 -11.99 -14.64 -15.94
CA GLY A 114 -12.12 -14.81 -14.48
C GLY A 114 -10.82 -14.57 -13.69
N SER A 115 -9.65 -14.82 -14.27
CA SER A 115 -8.36 -14.57 -13.64
C SER A 115 -7.29 -14.15 -14.65
N VAL A 116 -6.24 -13.54 -14.12
CA VAL A 116 -5.05 -13.14 -14.88
C VAL A 116 -4.31 -14.34 -15.44
N THR A 117 -4.21 -15.41 -14.66
CA THR A 117 -3.55 -16.64 -15.07
C THR A 117 -4.28 -17.28 -16.24
N ALA A 118 -5.61 -17.29 -16.20
CA ALA A 118 -6.42 -17.76 -17.31
C ALA A 118 -6.22 -16.88 -18.57
N LEU A 119 -6.27 -15.55 -18.43
CA LEU A 119 -6.03 -14.64 -19.56
C LEU A 119 -4.60 -14.76 -20.14
N ARG A 120 -3.59 -15.00 -19.31
CA ARG A 120 -2.20 -15.20 -19.76
C ARG A 120 -2.02 -16.53 -20.52
N ASN A 121 -2.80 -17.55 -20.17
CA ASN A 121 -2.76 -18.85 -20.84
C ASN A 121 -3.68 -18.92 -22.06
N ALA A 122 -4.57 -17.93 -22.24
CA ALA A 122 -5.48 -17.87 -23.36
C ALA A 122 -4.74 -17.56 -24.66
N THR A 123 -5.13 -18.24 -25.72
CA THR A 123 -4.66 -18.01 -27.08
C THR A 123 -5.15 -16.67 -27.63
N PRO A 124 -4.45 -16.07 -28.62
CA PRO A 124 -4.93 -14.88 -29.31
C PRO A 124 -6.35 -15.05 -29.89
N GLU A 125 -6.73 -16.26 -30.28
CA GLU A 125 -8.05 -16.60 -30.81
C GLU A 125 -9.12 -16.52 -29.72
N GLU A 126 -8.88 -17.11 -28.54
CA GLU A 126 -9.80 -17.01 -27.39
C GLU A 126 -9.96 -15.55 -26.93
N ILE A 127 -8.89 -14.74 -26.98
CA ILE A 127 -8.96 -13.32 -26.63
C ILE A 127 -9.82 -12.52 -27.63
N GLN A 128 -9.91 -12.95 -28.89
CA GLN A 128 -10.74 -12.31 -29.92
C GLN A 128 -12.23 -12.60 -29.77
N GLU A 129 -12.61 -13.63 -29.03
CA GLU A 129 -14.03 -13.92 -28.76
C GLU A 129 -14.71 -12.75 -28.01
N LEU A 130 -13.93 -11.90 -27.34
CA LEU A 130 -14.45 -10.74 -26.65
C LEU A 130 -14.85 -9.62 -27.64
N PRO A 131 -16.11 -9.14 -27.61
CA PRO A 131 -16.58 -8.09 -28.50
C PRO A 131 -15.72 -6.83 -28.45
N GLY A 132 -15.28 -6.37 -29.62
CA GLY A 132 -14.45 -5.17 -29.76
C GLY A 132 -12.95 -5.39 -29.57
N VAL A 133 -12.49 -6.65 -29.47
CA VAL A 133 -11.08 -7.03 -29.54
C VAL A 133 -10.78 -7.65 -30.90
N GLY A 134 -10.17 -6.87 -31.79
CA GLY A 134 -9.74 -7.37 -33.10
C GLY A 134 -8.43 -8.19 -33.03
N PRO A 135 -8.05 -8.89 -34.12
CA PRO A 135 -6.89 -9.79 -34.16
C PRO A 135 -5.58 -9.11 -33.75
N LYS A 136 -5.36 -7.88 -34.22
CA LYS A 136 -4.16 -7.10 -33.89
C LYS A 136 -4.08 -6.78 -32.39
N LEU A 137 -5.22 -6.42 -31.77
CA LEU A 137 -5.27 -6.10 -30.35
C LEU A 137 -5.09 -7.36 -29.50
N ALA A 138 -5.71 -8.48 -29.87
CA ALA A 138 -5.54 -9.75 -29.18
C ALA A 138 -4.09 -10.24 -29.19
N ALA A 139 -3.43 -10.21 -30.36
CA ALA A 139 -2.01 -10.53 -30.46
C ALA A 139 -1.13 -9.62 -29.59
N THR A 140 -1.47 -8.32 -29.53
CA THR A 140 -0.74 -7.35 -28.68
C THR A 140 -0.92 -7.65 -27.20
N ILE A 141 -2.14 -8.02 -26.77
CA ILE A 141 -2.44 -8.40 -25.39
C ILE A 141 -1.66 -9.65 -25.01
N HIS A 142 -1.75 -10.70 -25.83
CA HIS A 142 -1.06 -11.96 -25.59
C HIS A 142 0.47 -11.77 -25.47
N ALA A 143 1.07 -11.05 -26.42
CA ALA A 143 2.51 -10.76 -26.40
C ALA A 143 2.93 -9.93 -25.17
N HIS A 144 2.13 -8.92 -24.80
CA HIS A 144 2.42 -8.09 -23.62
C HIS A 144 2.37 -8.92 -22.33
N LEU A 145 1.42 -9.85 -22.20
CA LEU A 145 1.29 -10.71 -21.03
C LEU A 145 2.32 -11.84 -20.95
N ALA A 146 2.87 -12.27 -22.09
CA ALA A 146 3.93 -13.29 -22.17
C ALA A 146 5.34 -12.73 -21.82
N SER A 147 5.56 -11.43 -22.02
CA SER A 147 6.85 -10.77 -21.74
C SER A 147 7.07 -10.36 -20.27
N ARG A 148 6.10 -10.62 -19.40
CA ARG A 148 6.11 -10.30 -17.95
C ARG A 148 5.71 -11.51 -17.12
#